data_AF-A0A2X2RA06-F1
#
_entry.id   AF-A0A2X2RA06-F1
#
_cell.length_a   1.000
_cell.length_b   1.000
_cell.length_c   1.000
_cell.angle_alpha   90.00
_cell.angle_beta   90.00
_cell.angle_gamma   90.00
#
_symmetry.space_group_name_H-M   'P 1'
#
loop_
_entity.id
_entity.type
_entity.pdbx_description
1 polymer ?
#
loop_
_entity_poly.entity_id
_entity_poly.type
_entity_poly.pdbx_seq_one_letter_code
_entity_poly.pdbx_strand_id
1 'polypeptide(L)'
;MNSINVNQTGGFPLTTDVLSYIQNAYKIFNAMSGISGDLIILSGCEVVGNTVSDGVVAIEGEIYPFQGTTLGSHVFIKEVNTSKIFEDGSQKTVLVEKVATFGSSTKSYPWESFRRVLNNRQIEEKSFTEETSLLKRLEKLEERVKKTVPLGLVAIWDRPASDIPEGWVEHTEMQGVVPVGYKSNDDSFNRIGTTVGTKEEKVELKNLPNIKLDLENQNGSGFEILGDNLKNITSWHRGGGQWAEGHHLPEWGKEQGDYLKAILKGGEEPINNIQPSRIVKFIRFVGF
;
A
#
# COMPACT_ATOMS: atom_id res chain seq x y z
N MET A 1 46.43 28.43 5.98
CA MET A 1 46.89 28.13 7.35
C MET A 1 47.89 29.20 7.76
N ASN A 2 47.78 29.74 8.97
CA ASN A 2 48.77 30.67 9.49
C ASN A 2 50.08 29.92 9.77
N SER A 3 51.22 30.53 9.45
CA SER A 3 52.55 29.94 9.70
C SER A 3 53.40 30.91 10.52
N ILE A 4 54.39 30.35 11.22
CA ILE A 4 55.38 31.10 11.98
C ILE A 4 56.79 30.59 11.67
N ASN A 5 57.69 31.51 11.33
CA ASN A 5 59.08 31.18 11.00
C ASN A 5 59.97 31.44 12.21
N VAL A 6 60.21 30.39 13.00
CA VAL A 6 60.95 30.49 14.29
C VAL A 6 62.46 30.34 14.17
N ASN A 7 62.96 29.80 13.05
CA ASN A 7 64.40 29.59 12.86
C ASN A 7 64.96 30.69 11.94
N GLN A 8 65.38 31.81 12.54
CA GLN A 8 65.92 32.97 11.84
C GLN A 8 67.29 33.35 12.39
N THR A 9 68.18 33.79 11.50
CA THR A 9 69.51 34.31 11.85
C THR A 9 69.33 35.55 12.74
N GLY A 10 69.96 35.57 13.92
CA GLY A 10 69.80 36.65 14.92
C GLY A 10 68.84 36.32 16.08
N GLY A 11 68.22 35.14 16.08
CA GLY A 11 67.33 34.69 17.15
C GLY A 11 65.87 35.04 16.92
N PHE A 12 64.97 34.35 17.64
CA PHE A 12 63.53 34.56 17.54
C PHE A 12 62.99 35.19 18.82
N PRO A 13 62.35 36.38 18.75
CA PRO A 13 61.81 37.04 19.93
C PRO A 13 60.52 36.33 20.38
N LEU A 14 60.59 35.57 21.47
CA LEU A 14 59.42 34.94 22.09
C LEU A 14 58.69 35.94 22.99
N THR A 15 57.77 36.71 22.40
CA THR A 15 56.94 37.69 23.11
C THR A 15 55.51 37.17 23.33
N THR A 16 54.75 37.85 24.18
CA THR A 16 53.32 37.55 24.43
C THR A 16 52.48 37.67 23.15
N ASP A 17 52.82 38.60 22.27
CA ASP A 17 52.10 38.80 21.00
C ASP A 17 52.29 37.61 20.05
N VAL A 18 53.51 37.07 20.01
CA VAL A 18 53.82 35.84 19.26
C VAL A 18 53.06 34.64 19.81
N LEU A 19 52.99 34.49 21.13
CA LEU A 19 52.21 33.41 21.76
C LEU A 19 50.71 33.59 21.48
N SER A 20 50.19 34.81 21.48
CA SER A 20 48.80 35.12 21.10
C SER A 20 48.52 34.76 19.64
N TYR A 21 49.46 35.02 18.73
CA TYR A 21 49.35 34.60 17.34
C TYR A 21 49.25 33.07 17.19
N ILE A 22 50.10 32.32 17.92
CA ILE A 22 50.02 30.85 17.95
C ILE A 22 48.67 30.39 18.53
N GLN A 23 48.20 31.02 19.61
CA GLN A 23 46.91 30.70 20.22
C GLN A 23 45.73 30.91 19.27
N ASN A 24 45.74 32.00 18.52
CA ASN A 24 44.70 32.29 17.54
C ASN A 24 44.79 31.37 16.31
N ALA A 25 46.00 30.93 15.92
CA ALA A 25 46.18 30.05 14.77
C ALA A 25 45.49 28.68 14.95
N TYR A 26 45.55 28.06 16.13
CA TYR A 26 44.92 26.75 16.35
C TYR A 26 43.40 26.82 16.61
N LYS A 27 42.83 28.00 16.90
CA LYS A 27 41.36 28.15 17.05
C LYS A 27 40.59 27.72 15.81
N ILE A 28 41.21 27.72 14.63
CA ILE A 28 40.59 27.25 13.39
C ILE A 28 40.10 25.80 13.48
N PHE A 29 40.71 24.96 14.32
CA PHE A 29 40.28 23.57 14.49
C PHE A 29 38.91 23.46 15.17
N ASN A 30 38.48 24.47 15.91
CA ASN A 30 37.11 24.53 16.43
C ASN A 30 36.07 24.60 15.30
N ALA A 31 36.43 25.05 14.09
CA ALA A 31 35.53 25.03 12.94
C ALA A 31 35.07 23.61 12.56
N MET A 32 35.82 22.56 12.96
CA MET A 32 35.40 21.17 12.75
C MET A 32 34.13 20.83 13.53
N SER A 33 33.86 21.51 14.66
CA SER A 33 32.60 21.35 15.40
C SER A 33 31.38 21.73 14.55
N GLY A 34 31.52 22.72 13.65
CA GLY A 34 30.45 23.16 12.76
C GLY A 34 30.04 22.10 11.75
N ILE A 35 30.94 21.17 11.39
CA ILE A 35 30.64 20.05 10.49
C ILE A 35 29.88 18.96 11.23
N SER A 36 30.27 18.69 12.48
CA SER A 36 29.66 17.64 13.29
C SER A 36 28.30 18.02 13.88
N GLY A 37 28.04 19.31 14.06
CA GLY A 37 26.91 19.82 14.83
C GLY A 37 27.25 20.06 16.30
N ASP A 38 26.26 20.53 17.07
CA ASP A 38 26.40 20.80 18.49
C ASP A 38 26.10 19.57 19.36
N LEU A 39 26.69 19.49 20.55
CA LEU A 39 26.61 18.38 21.50
C LEU A 39 27.00 17.06 20.85
N ILE A 40 28.25 16.99 20.38
CA ILE A 40 28.72 15.83 19.61
C ILE A 40 29.92 15.17 20.27
N ILE A 41 29.93 13.84 20.26
CA ILE A 41 31.11 13.02 20.58
C ILE A 41 31.90 12.82 19.29
N LEU A 42 33.11 13.37 19.26
CA LEU A 42 34.05 13.26 18.13
C LEU A 42 34.89 11.98 18.24
N SER A 43 35.28 11.59 19.45
CA SER A 43 36.04 10.37 19.72
C SER A 43 35.97 9.95 21.19
N GLY A 44 36.27 8.68 21.48
CA GLY A 44 36.27 8.15 22.84
C GLY A 44 34.88 8.18 23.47
N CYS A 45 34.77 8.54 24.75
CA CYS A 45 33.51 8.58 25.50
C CYS A 45 32.71 7.25 25.41
N GLU A 46 33.40 6.12 25.47
CA GLU A 46 32.78 4.79 25.42
C GLU A 46 32.20 4.42 26.78
N VAL A 47 30.96 3.97 26.80
CA VAL A 47 30.27 3.54 28.02
C VAL A 47 30.61 2.07 28.27
N VAL A 48 31.31 1.78 29.37
CA VAL A 48 31.65 0.42 29.80
C VAL A 48 31.08 0.19 31.19
N GLY A 49 29.97 -0.53 31.27
CA GLY A 49 29.24 -0.71 32.52
C GLY A 49 28.69 0.62 33.04
N ASN A 50 29.23 1.10 34.18
CA ASN A 50 28.82 2.36 34.80
C ASN A 50 29.87 3.48 34.66
N THR A 51 30.91 3.29 33.84
CA THR A 51 31.92 4.31 33.57
C THR A 51 31.91 4.70 32.10
N VAL A 52 32.36 5.91 31.84
CA VAL A 52 32.59 6.44 30.50
C VAL A 52 34.07 6.73 30.37
N SER A 53 34.69 6.30 29.27
CA SER A 53 36.10 6.57 29.00
C SER A 53 36.35 8.06 28.70
N ASP A 54 37.62 8.47 28.73
CA ASP A 54 38.03 9.74 28.17
C ASP A 54 37.69 9.84 26.66
N GLY A 55 37.65 11.07 26.15
CA GLY A 55 37.36 11.32 24.74
C GLY A 55 37.42 12.79 24.37
N VAL A 56 36.73 13.15 23.29
CA VAL A 56 36.66 14.52 22.78
C VAL A 56 35.22 14.83 22.38
N VAL A 57 34.72 15.98 22.84
CA VAL A 57 33.36 16.45 22.56
C VAL A 57 33.36 17.84 21.96
N ALA A 58 32.36 18.14 21.15
CA ALA A 58 32.07 19.47 20.63
C ALA A 58 30.81 20.02 21.33
N ILE A 59 30.92 21.23 21.89
CA ILE A 59 29.85 21.91 22.63
C ILE A 59 29.89 23.39 22.23
N GLU A 60 28.78 23.92 21.76
CA GLU A 60 28.56 25.32 21.35
C GLU A 60 29.63 25.87 20.40
N GLY A 61 30.11 25.03 19.47
CA GLY A 61 31.09 25.44 18.47
C GLY A 61 32.55 25.35 18.93
N GLU A 62 32.83 24.86 20.13
CA GLU A 62 34.17 24.62 20.64
C GLU A 62 34.42 23.13 20.92
N ILE A 63 35.67 22.70 20.78
CA ILE A 63 36.10 21.33 21.04
C ILE A 63 36.76 21.26 22.41
N TYR A 64 36.30 20.32 23.24
CA TYR A 64 36.81 20.09 24.58
C TYR A 64 37.29 18.65 24.76
N PRO A 65 38.41 18.42 25.48
CA PRO A 65 38.71 17.10 26.00
C PRO A 65 37.61 16.69 26.97
N PHE A 66 37.18 15.44 26.88
CA PHE A 66 36.23 14.85 27.81
C PHE A 66 36.97 13.97 28.81
N GLN A 67 36.85 14.30 30.08
CA GLN A 67 37.36 13.49 31.19
C GLN A 67 36.27 12.50 31.62
N GLY A 68 36.53 11.23 31.34
CA GLY A 68 35.72 10.09 31.70
C GLY A 68 35.63 9.90 33.20
N THR A 69 34.46 9.47 33.66
CA THR A 69 34.15 9.18 35.06
C THR A 69 32.93 8.26 35.13
N THR A 70 32.33 8.10 36.31
CA THR A 70 31.04 7.43 36.46
C THR A 70 29.97 8.10 35.60
N LEU A 71 29.15 7.30 34.93
CA LEU A 71 28.09 7.78 34.04
C LEU A 71 27.15 8.74 34.78
N GLY A 72 27.07 9.98 34.30
CA GLY A 72 26.17 11.02 34.80
C GLY A 72 25.07 11.37 33.80
N SER A 73 24.04 12.06 34.26
CA SER A 73 22.95 12.54 33.39
C SER A 73 23.30 13.83 32.65
N HIS A 74 24.24 14.62 33.17
CA HIS A 74 24.60 15.93 32.64
C HIS A 74 26.12 16.09 32.54
N VAL A 75 26.57 16.73 31.47
CA VAL A 75 27.96 17.13 31.23
C VAL A 75 28.07 18.64 31.44
N PHE A 76 29.15 19.09 32.05
CA PHE A 76 29.46 20.51 32.16
C PHE A 76 30.94 20.75 31.80
N ILE A 77 31.26 22.02 31.51
CA ILE A 77 32.63 22.43 31.23
C ILE A 77 33.27 22.87 32.55
N LYS A 78 34.25 22.10 33.02
CA LYS A 78 35.09 22.42 34.17
C LYS A 78 36.24 23.29 33.72
N GLU A 79 36.37 24.48 34.29
CA GLU A 79 37.50 25.38 34.09
C GLU A 79 38.48 25.26 35.27
N VAL A 80 39.75 24.97 34.97
CA VAL A 80 40.84 24.88 35.96
C VAL A 80 41.82 26.01 35.68
N ASN A 81 41.86 26.96 36.61
CA ASN A 81 42.69 28.16 36.52
C ASN A 81 43.98 27.98 37.34
N THR A 82 45.13 28.10 36.68
CA THR A 82 46.44 28.06 37.34
C THR A 82 47.04 29.46 37.37
N SER A 83 47.27 29.97 38.58
CA SER A 83 47.87 31.28 38.80
C SER A 83 49.37 31.20 39.02
N LYS A 84 50.09 32.22 38.55
CA LYS A 84 51.54 32.39 38.76
C LYS A 84 51.81 33.72 39.43
N ILE A 85 52.90 33.77 40.19
CA ILE A 85 53.41 34.99 40.82
C ILE A 85 54.38 35.63 39.82
N PHE A 86 54.22 36.93 39.61
CA PHE A 86 55.02 37.74 38.71
C PHE A 86 56.15 38.41 39.50
N GLU A 87 57.17 38.92 38.80
CA GLU A 87 58.35 39.59 39.40
C GLU A 87 57.99 40.80 40.28
N ASP A 88 56.82 41.41 40.05
CA ASP A 88 56.26 42.50 40.86
C ASP A 88 55.54 42.02 42.14
N GLY A 89 55.56 40.71 42.42
CA GLY A 89 54.86 40.07 43.53
C GLY A 89 53.36 39.86 43.30
N SER A 90 52.80 40.32 42.17
CA SER A 90 51.38 40.13 41.85
C SER A 90 51.08 38.70 41.40
N GLN A 91 49.93 38.16 41.81
CA GLN A 91 49.45 36.86 41.36
C GLN A 91 48.43 37.05 40.25
N LYS A 92 48.67 36.43 39.08
CA LYS A 92 47.75 36.48 37.94
C LYS A 92 47.46 35.07 37.43
N THR A 93 46.25 34.84 36.92
CA THR A 93 45.90 33.59 36.23
C THR A 93 46.61 33.53 34.89
N VAL A 94 47.39 32.47 34.65
CA VAL A 94 48.22 32.34 33.44
C VAL A 94 47.77 31.19 32.55
N LEU A 95 47.32 30.08 33.13
CA LEU A 95 46.85 28.91 32.38
C LEU A 95 45.39 28.63 32.73
N VAL A 96 44.57 28.47 31.69
CA VAL A 96 43.15 28.15 31.80
C VAL A 96 42.94 26.85 31.03
N GLU A 97 42.57 25.79 31.73
CA GLU A 97 42.24 24.51 31.12
C GLU A 97 40.73 24.29 31.19
N LYS A 98 40.10 23.99 30.05
CA LYS A 98 38.67 23.69 29.97
C LYS A 98 38.48 22.24 29.59
N VAL A 99 37.81 21.47 30.44
CA VAL A 99 37.57 20.04 30.27
C VAL A 99 36.10 19.74 30.47
N ALA A 100 35.49 18.98 29.56
CA ALA A 100 34.13 18.50 29.72
C ALA A 100 34.12 17.25 30.62
N THR A 101 33.22 17.18 31.60
CA THR A 101 33.07 15.98 32.45
C THR A 101 31.65 15.90 33.00
N PHE A 102 31.29 14.75 33.59
CA PHE A 102 29.99 14.59 34.23
C PHE A 102 29.91 15.38 35.54
N GLY A 103 28.75 15.98 35.78
CA GLY A 103 28.44 16.66 37.03
C GLY A 103 27.39 17.75 36.83
N SER A 104 27.25 18.60 37.84
CA SER A 104 26.29 19.69 37.86
C SER A 104 27.01 21.02 38.03
N SER A 105 26.65 21.98 37.18
CA SER A 105 27.12 23.37 37.22
C SER A 105 25.95 24.28 36.85
N THR A 106 26.15 25.59 36.88
CA THR A 106 25.16 26.60 36.44
C THR A 106 24.77 26.41 34.98
N LYS A 107 25.72 25.94 34.15
CA LYS A 107 25.49 25.56 32.77
C LYS A 107 25.91 24.10 32.57
N SER A 108 24.95 23.27 32.19
CA SER A 108 25.15 21.85 31.94
C SER A 108 24.31 21.40 30.75
N TYR A 109 24.72 20.29 30.16
CA TYR A 109 24.18 19.74 28.92
C TYR A 109 23.73 18.31 29.17
N PRO A 110 22.48 17.92 28.83
CA PRO A 110 22.01 16.56 29.03
C PRO A 110 22.86 15.57 28.22
N TRP A 111 23.37 14.53 28.87
CA TRP A 111 24.18 13.51 28.18
C TRP A 111 23.41 12.82 27.06
N GLU A 112 22.11 12.62 27.25
CA GLU A 112 21.20 12.07 26.25
C GLU A 112 21.05 12.93 24.99
N SER A 113 21.47 14.19 25.02
CA SER A 113 21.48 15.07 23.83
C SER A 113 22.73 14.86 23.00
N PHE A 114 23.79 14.26 23.57
CA PHE A 114 25.00 14.00 22.82
C PHE A 114 24.75 12.96 21.73
N ARG A 115 25.23 13.24 20.52
CA ARG A 115 25.23 12.28 19.40
C ARG A 115 26.66 11.98 18.99
N ARG A 116 26.88 10.79 18.46
CA ARG A 116 28.21 10.38 17.96
C ARG A 116 28.26 10.57 16.45
N VAL A 117 29.34 11.18 15.96
CA VAL A 117 29.60 11.24 14.52
C VAL A 117 29.85 9.82 14.01
N LEU A 118 29.14 9.44 12.97
CA LEU A 118 29.41 8.21 12.24
C LEU A 118 30.47 8.48 11.18
N ASN A 119 31.42 7.57 11.02
CA ASN A 119 32.32 7.65 9.87
C ASN A 119 31.61 7.19 8.58
N ASN A 120 32.18 7.51 7.41
CA ASN A 120 31.56 7.21 6.12
C ASN A 120 31.16 5.74 5.96
N ARG A 121 32.00 4.81 6.44
CA ARG A 121 31.72 3.38 6.40
C ARG A 121 30.50 3.01 7.24
N GLN A 122 30.40 3.54 8.46
CA GLN A 122 29.25 3.32 9.34
C GLN A 122 27.97 3.95 8.77
N ILE A 123 28.08 5.09 8.09
CA ILE A 123 26.95 5.72 7.38
C ILE A 123 26.47 4.79 6.26
N GLU A 124 27.38 4.23 5.46
CA GLU A 124 27.05 3.28 4.40
C GLU A 124 26.37 2.01 4.97
N GLU A 125 26.95 1.41 6.00
CA GLU A 125 26.41 0.21 6.64
C GLU A 125 24.98 0.46 7.17
N LYS A 126 24.76 1.56 7.90
CA LYS A 126 23.42 1.91 8.43
C LYS A 126 22.41 2.34 7.38
N SER A 127 22.84 2.98 6.30
CA SER A 127 21.94 3.50 5.26
C SER A 127 21.54 2.46 4.24
N PHE A 128 22.38 1.44 3.99
CA PHE A 128 22.21 0.51 2.88
C PHE A 128 22.11 -0.96 3.29
N THR A 129 22.66 -1.37 4.44
CA THR A 129 22.77 -2.80 4.80
C THR A 129 21.88 -3.23 5.96
N GLU A 130 21.58 -2.35 6.91
CA GLU A 130 20.67 -2.69 8.02
C GLU A 130 19.24 -2.95 7.52
N GLU A 131 18.58 -3.98 8.07
CA GLU A 131 17.18 -4.33 7.75
C GLU A 131 16.18 -3.21 8.04
N THR A 132 16.55 -2.28 8.92
CA THR A 132 15.80 -1.09 9.33
C THR A 132 16.09 0.13 8.45
N SER A 133 17.06 0.04 7.54
CA SER A 133 17.41 1.13 6.62
C SER A 133 16.22 1.55 5.75
N LEU A 134 16.20 2.82 5.37
CA LEU A 134 15.15 3.38 4.52
C LEU A 134 15.04 2.63 3.19
N LEU A 135 16.19 2.25 2.60
CA LEU A 135 16.22 1.53 1.33
C LEU A 135 15.62 0.13 1.47
N LYS A 136 15.99 -0.64 2.51
CA LYS A 136 15.37 -1.96 2.74
C LYS A 136 13.88 -1.88 3.08
N ARG A 137 13.44 -0.83 3.77
CA ARG A 137 12.01 -0.60 4.01
C ARG A 137 11.26 -0.27 2.72
N LEU A 138 11.85 0.53 1.82
CA LEU A 138 11.30 0.81 0.50
C LEU A 138 11.20 -0.47 -0.35
N GLU A 139 12.25 -1.27 -0.41
CA GLU A 139 12.26 -2.55 -1.13
C GLU A 139 11.16 -3.49 -0.61
N LYS A 140 11.02 -3.62 0.72
CA LYS A 140 9.93 -4.42 1.34
C LYS A 140 8.54 -3.86 1.02
N LEU A 141 8.38 -2.54 0.92
CA LEU A 141 7.11 -1.91 0.56
C LEU A 141 6.78 -2.14 -0.91
N GLU A 142 7.74 -1.98 -1.81
CA GLU A 142 7.58 -2.26 -3.24
C GLU A 142 7.23 -3.72 -3.50
N GLU A 143 7.89 -4.67 -2.83
CA GLU A 143 7.54 -6.09 -2.93
C GLU A 143 6.11 -6.37 -2.45
N ARG A 144 5.68 -5.73 -1.36
CA ARG A 144 4.30 -5.88 -0.87
C ARG A 144 3.30 -5.36 -1.88
N VAL A 145 3.53 -4.17 -2.44
CA VAL A 145 2.64 -3.58 -3.45
C VAL A 145 2.52 -4.51 -4.67
N LYS A 146 3.65 -5.03 -5.19
CA LYS A 146 3.65 -5.99 -6.32
C LYS A 146 2.92 -7.30 -6.00
N LYS A 147 3.04 -7.82 -4.78
CA LYS A 147 2.35 -9.05 -4.34
C LYS A 147 0.85 -8.83 -4.11
N THR A 148 0.44 -7.65 -3.65
CA THR A 148 -0.95 -7.36 -3.31
C THR A 148 -1.79 -6.97 -4.53
N VAL A 149 -1.20 -6.28 -5.51
CA VAL A 149 -1.90 -5.82 -6.70
C VAL A 149 -1.09 -6.22 -7.95
N PRO A 150 -1.34 -7.42 -8.52
CA PRO A 150 -0.67 -7.84 -9.74
C PRO A 150 -1.12 -7.01 -10.94
N LEU A 151 -0.22 -6.82 -11.91
CA LEU A 151 -0.55 -6.22 -13.20
C LEU A 151 -1.69 -7.00 -13.87
N GLY A 152 -2.70 -6.27 -14.33
CA GLY A 152 -3.90 -6.84 -14.94
C GLY A 152 -5.00 -7.23 -13.95
N LEU A 153 -4.83 -7.01 -12.63
CA LEU A 153 -5.91 -7.23 -11.66
C LEU A 153 -7.14 -6.39 -12.04
N VAL A 154 -8.30 -7.03 -12.09
CA VAL A 154 -9.60 -6.38 -12.30
C VAL A 154 -10.32 -6.25 -10.96
N ALA A 155 -10.75 -5.04 -10.62
CA ALA A 155 -11.49 -4.74 -9.41
C ALA A 155 -12.83 -4.05 -9.72
N ILE A 156 -13.79 -4.18 -8.80
CA ILE A 156 -15.08 -3.50 -8.85
C ILE A 156 -14.92 -2.07 -8.30
N TRP A 157 -15.50 -1.09 -8.98
CA TRP A 157 -15.40 0.33 -8.66
C TRP A 157 -16.78 1.00 -8.66
N ASP A 158 -17.19 1.54 -7.51
CA ASP A 158 -18.52 2.14 -7.29
C ASP A 158 -18.46 3.68 -7.21
N ARG A 159 -17.44 4.29 -7.81
CA ARG A 159 -17.26 5.77 -7.86
C ARG A 159 -17.13 6.26 -9.31
N PRO A 160 -17.22 7.58 -9.56
CA PRO A 160 -17.05 8.15 -10.89
C PRO A 160 -15.69 7.81 -11.52
N ALA A 161 -15.62 7.92 -12.86
CA ALA A 161 -14.38 7.69 -13.61
C ALA A 161 -13.29 8.73 -13.30
N SER A 162 -13.67 9.94 -12.84
CA SER A 162 -12.73 10.98 -12.41
C SER A 162 -11.89 10.58 -11.19
N ASP A 163 -12.38 9.65 -10.39
CA ASP A 163 -11.80 9.30 -9.10
C ASP A 163 -10.99 8.00 -9.18
N ILE A 164 -10.77 7.46 -10.38
CA ILE A 164 -9.97 6.25 -10.59
C ILE A 164 -8.55 6.52 -10.08
N PRO A 165 -8.03 5.69 -9.14
CA PRO A 165 -6.70 5.91 -8.60
C PRO A 165 -5.61 5.83 -9.67
N GLU A 166 -4.49 6.51 -9.42
CA GLU A 166 -3.30 6.41 -10.27
C GLU A 166 -2.84 4.94 -10.41
N GLY A 167 -2.40 4.58 -11.61
CA GLY A 167 -2.05 3.22 -11.98
C GLY A 167 -3.23 2.28 -12.25
N TRP A 168 -4.47 2.78 -12.22
CA TRP A 168 -5.66 2.07 -12.66
C TRP A 168 -6.29 2.75 -13.88
N VAL A 169 -6.93 1.94 -14.72
CA VAL A 169 -7.71 2.42 -15.88
C VAL A 169 -9.08 1.74 -15.91
N GLU A 170 -10.07 2.39 -16.50
CA GLU A 170 -11.38 1.76 -16.72
C GLU A 170 -11.25 0.54 -17.65
N HIS A 171 -11.82 -0.58 -17.23
CA HIS A 171 -11.82 -1.82 -17.97
C HIS A 171 -13.10 -1.93 -18.81
N THR A 172 -13.04 -1.30 -19.99
CA THR A 172 -14.21 -1.10 -20.87
C THR A 172 -14.79 -2.39 -21.45
N GLU A 173 -13.98 -3.44 -21.63
CA GLU A 173 -14.41 -4.74 -22.17
C GLU A 173 -15.47 -5.44 -21.28
N MET A 174 -15.57 -5.03 -20.01
CA MET A 174 -16.53 -5.56 -19.03
C MET A 174 -17.82 -4.74 -18.91
N GLN A 175 -17.99 -3.69 -19.72
CA GLN A 175 -19.21 -2.88 -19.69
C GLN A 175 -20.40 -3.67 -20.23
N GLY A 176 -21.51 -3.68 -19.48
CA GLY A 176 -22.75 -4.36 -19.87
C GLY A 176 -22.73 -5.88 -19.74
N VAL A 177 -21.65 -6.47 -19.20
CA VAL A 177 -21.53 -7.90 -18.95
C VAL A 177 -21.30 -8.18 -17.48
N VAL A 178 -21.71 -9.37 -17.03
CA VAL A 178 -21.44 -9.88 -15.69
C VAL A 178 -20.28 -10.88 -15.79
N PRO A 179 -19.24 -10.79 -14.93
CA PRO A 179 -18.14 -11.75 -14.96
C PRO A 179 -18.64 -13.17 -14.65
N VAL A 180 -18.20 -14.12 -15.45
CA VAL A 180 -18.41 -15.56 -15.21
C VAL A 180 -17.04 -16.23 -15.11
N GLY A 181 -16.92 -17.21 -14.21
CA GLY A 181 -15.68 -17.96 -14.02
C GLY A 181 -15.31 -18.78 -15.25
N TYR A 182 -14.05 -18.67 -15.67
CA TYR A 182 -13.49 -19.54 -16.71
C TYR A 182 -13.52 -21.00 -16.26
N LYS A 183 -13.93 -21.90 -17.17
CA LYS A 183 -13.99 -23.34 -16.93
C LYS A 183 -13.52 -24.09 -18.18
N SER A 184 -12.36 -24.73 -18.07
CA SER A 184 -11.65 -25.31 -19.22
C SER A 184 -12.38 -26.45 -19.93
N ASN A 185 -13.21 -27.22 -19.22
CA ASN A 185 -13.92 -28.39 -19.72
C ASN A 185 -15.38 -28.09 -20.07
N ASP A 186 -15.72 -26.85 -20.38
CA ASP A 186 -17.07 -26.40 -20.65
C ASP A 186 -17.14 -25.61 -21.95
N ASP A 187 -17.91 -26.06 -22.94
CA ASP A 187 -17.95 -25.44 -24.26
C ASP A 187 -18.44 -23.98 -24.24
N SER A 188 -19.20 -23.59 -23.23
CA SER A 188 -19.71 -22.21 -23.08
C SER A 188 -18.76 -21.30 -22.32
N PHE A 189 -17.85 -21.84 -21.50
CA PHE A 189 -17.02 -21.07 -20.55
C PHE A 189 -15.51 -21.33 -20.68
N ASN A 190 -15.07 -22.02 -21.74
CA ASN A 190 -13.67 -22.39 -21.98
C ASN A 190 -12.86 -21.37 -22.80
N ARG A 191 -13.41 -20.18 -23.09
CA ARG A 191 -12.70 -19.11 -23.81
C ARG A 191 -12.76 -17.81 -23.01
N ILE A 192 -11.59 -17.23 -22.74
CA ILE A 192 -11.50 -15.94 -22.05
C ILE A 192 -11.86 -14.82 -23.05
N GLY A 193 -12.65 -13.85 -22.58
CA GLY A 193 -13.05 -12.68 -23.37
C GLY A 193 -14.25 -12.90 -24.29
N THR A 194 -14.84 -14.09 -24.32
CA THR A 194 -16.10 -14.33 -25.04
C THR A 194 -17.29 -13.94 -24.18
N THR A 195 -18.30 -13.33 -24.80
CA THR A 195 -19.58 -13.00 -24.14
C THR A 195 -20.58 -14.12 -24.37
N VAL A 196 -21.34 -14.45 -23.32
CA VAL A 196 -22.42 -15.45 -23.36
C VAL A 196 -23.68 -14.88 -22.72
N GLY A 197 -24.84 -15.39 -23.15
CA GLY A 197 -26.14 -14.96 -22.66
C GLY A 197 -26.74 -13.77 -23.43
N THR A 198 -28.01 -13.53 -23.19
CA THR A 198 -28.82 -12.47 -23.81
C THR A 198 -29.59 -11.72 -22.73
N LYS A 199 -29.81 -10.41 -22.96
CA LYS A 199 -30.62 -9.56 -22.08
C LYS A 199 -32.10 -9.94 -22.10
N GLU A 200 -32.58 -10.35 -23.27
CA GLU A 200 -33.97 -10.66 -23.56
C GLU A 200 -34.06 -12.02 -24.22
N GLU A 201 -35.09 -12.78 -23.85
CA GLU A 201 -35.40 -14.08 -24.44
C GLU A 201 -36.84 -14.08 -24.96
N LYS A 202 -37.08 -14.71 -26.10
CA LYS A 202 -38.43 -14.88 -26.65
C LYS A 202 -38.91 -16.30 -26.40
N VAL A 203 -40.12 -16.45 -25.86
CA VAL A 203 -40.74 -17.76 -25.69
C VAL A 203 -41.35 -18.20 -27.01
N GLU A 204 -40.64 -19.09 -27.71
CA GLU A 204 -41.13 -19.68 -28.96
C GLU A 204 -42.04 -20.88 -28.70
N LEU A 205 -42.77 -21.32 -29.71
CA LEU A 205 -43.65 -22.50 -29.62
C LEU A 205 -42.90 -23.75 -29.12
N LYS A 206 -41.62 -23.92 -29.50
CA LYS A 206 -40.75 -25.02 -29.05
C LYS A 206 -40.48 -25.03 -27.53
N ASN A 207 -40.66 -23.88 -26.87
CA ASN A 207 -40.43 -23.72 -25.45
C ASN A 207 -41.70 -23.98 -24.61
N LEU A 208 -42.87 -24.15 -25.25
CA LEU A 208 -44.12 -24.40 -24.53
C LEU A 208 -44.19 -25.86 -24.05
N PRO A 209 -44.65 -26.11 -22.81
CA PRO A 209 -44.84 -27.47 -22.32
C PRO A 209 -46.00 -28.15 -23.06
N ASN A 210 -46.08 -29.48 -22.96
CA ASN A 210 -47.28 -30.21 -23.37
C ASN A 210 -48.45 -29.80 -22.46
N ILE A 211 -49.41 -29.07 -23.01
CA ILE A 211 -50.60 -28.61 -22.29
C ILE A 211 -51.71 -29.64 -22.48
N LYS A 212 -52.24 -30.18 -21.38
CA LYS A 212 -53.49 -30.96 -21.36
C LYS A 212 -54.62 -30.03 -20.93
N LEU A 213 -55.59 -29.81 -21.83
CA LEU A 213 -56.83 -29.13 -21.49
C LEU A 213 -57.82 -30.19 -21.03
N ASP A 214 -58.33 -30.04 -19.80
CA ASP A 214 -59.43 -30.86 -19.32
C ASP A 214 -60.75 -30.21 -19.73
N LEU A 215 -61.44 -30.87 -20.65
CA LEU A 215 -62.71 -30.44 -21.23
C LEU A 215 -63.85 -31.39 -20.81
N GLU A 216 -63.58 -32.25 -19.83
CA GLU A 216 -64.56 -33.18 -19.30
C GLU A 216 -65.74 -32.38 -18.71
N ASN A 217 -66.90 -32.47 -19.38
CA ASN A 217 -68.17 -31.78 -19.11
C ASN A 217 -68.40 -30.41 -19.79
N GLN A 218 -67.59 -30.00 -20.76
CA GLN A 218 -67.88 -28.82 -21.61
C GLN A 218 -68.63 -29.20 -22.91
N ASN A 219 -69.58 -30.14 -22.82
CA ASN A 219 -70.39 -30.55 -23.96
C ASN A 219 -71.69 -29.74 -24.02
N GLY A 220 -71.66 -28.64 -24.77
CA GLY A 220 -72.82 -27.91 -25.26
C GLY A 220 -72.76 -27.74 -26.78
N SER A 221 -73.88 -27.36 -27.42
CA SER A 221 -73.90 -26.98 -28.84
C SER A 221 -72.90 -25.84 -29.11
N GLY A 222 -72.05 -25.99 -30.13
CA GLY A 222 -71.07 -24.96 -30.55
C GLY A 222 -69.59 -25.23 -30.18
N PHE A 223 -69.24 -26.44 -29.72
CA PHE A 223 -67.87 -26.77 -29.29
C PHE A 223 -67.11 -27.61 -30.33
N GLU A 224 -66.06 -27.05 -30.94
CA GLU A 224 -65.18 -27.72 -31.92
C GLU A 224 -63.71 -27.63 -31.45
N ILE A 225 -62.99 -28.76 -31.41
CA ILE A 225 -61.55 -28.82 -31.12
C ILE A 225 -60.79 -29.05 -32.43
N LEU A 226 -60.02 -28.05 -32.87
CA LEU A 226 -59.13 -28.15 -34.04
C LEU A 226 -57.67 -28.27 -33.60
N GLY A 227 -56.98 -29.33 -34.03
CA GLY A 227 -55.56 -29.55 -33.76
C GLY A 227 -55.02 -30.86 -34.36
N ASP A 228 -53.70 -30.95 -34.51
CA ASP A 228 -53.01 -32.16 -34.95
C ASP A 228 -52.69 -33.08 -33.76
N ASN A 229 -52.66 -34.41 -33.97
CA ASN A 229 -52.37 -35.42 -32.93
C ASN A 229 -53.29 -35.41 -31.69
N LEU A 230 -54.56 -35.07 -31.87
CA LEU A 230 -55.57 -35.13 -30.80
C LEU A 230 -55.87 -36.58 -30.39
N LYS A 231 -55.86 -36.86 -29.07
CA LYS A 231 -56.27 -38.15 -28.49
C LYS A 231 -57.54 -37.98 -27.66
N ASN A 232 -58.63 -38.63 -28.07
CA ASN A 232 -59.90 -38.58 -27.36
C ASN A 232 -60.00 -39.68 -26.28
N ILE A 233 -59.93 -39.32 -25.00
CA ILE A 233 -60.05 -40.27 -23.89
C ILE A 233 -61.51 -40.41 -23.47
N THR A 234 -62.18 -41.45 -23.96
CA THR A 234 -63.54 -41.82 -23.54
C THR A 234 -63.54 -42.70 -22.27
N SER A 235 -64.72 -42.89 -21.68
CA SER A 235 -64.93 -43.79 -20.52
C SER A 235 -64.48 -45.24 -20.79
N TRP A 236 -64.47 -45.70 -22.04
CA TRP A 236 -63.95 -47.01 -22.44
C TRP A 236 -62.41 -47.11 -22.30
N HIS A 237 -61.68 -46.04 -22.63
CA HIS A 237 -60.23 -45.98 -22.46
C HIS A 237 -59.82 -45.94 -20.98
N ARG A 238 -60.68 -45.38 -20.12
CA ARG A 238 -60.49 -45.38 -18.66
C ARG A 238 -60.65 -46.76 -18.02
N GLY A 239 -61.32 -47.68 -18.71
CA GLY A 239 -61.46 -49.09 -18.33
C GLY A 239 -60.40 -50.02 -18.92
N GLY A 240 -59.34 -49.50 -19.56
CA GLY A 240 -58.25 -50.30 -20.12
C GLY A 240 -58.38 -50.66 -21.61
N GLY A 241 -59.28 -50.02 -22.36
CA GLY A 241 -59.39 -50.19 -23.81
C GLY A 241 -58.14 -49.73 -24.58
N GLN A 242 -57.75 -50.49 -25.61
CA GLN A 242 -56.58 -50.19 -26.45
C GLN A 242 -56.94 -49.25 -27.61
N TRP A 243 -56.01 -48.36 -27.97
CA TRP A 243 -56.15 -47.45 -29.10
C TRP A 243 -56.02 -48.21 -30.42
N ALA A 244 -57.01 -48.11 -31.31
CA ALA A 244 -56.85 -48.51 -32.70
C ALA A 244 -56.24 -47.35 -33.51
N GLU A 245 -55.29 -47.65 -34.41
CA GLU A 245 -54.68 -46.68 -35.34
C GLU A 245 -55.68 -46.25 -36.42
N GLY A 246 -56.66 -45.41 -36.05
CA GLY A 246 -57.62 -44.80 -36.96
C GLY A 246 -57.42 -43.29 -37.02
N HIS A 247 -57.01 -42.76 -38.18
CA HIS A 247 -56.89 -41.33 -38.46
C HIS A 247 -58.25 -40.66 -38.78
N HIS A 248 -59.32 -41.02 -38.09
CA HIS A 248 -60.62 -40.36 -38.27
C HIS A 248 -60.92 -39.45 -37.07
N LEU A 249 -60.93 -38.14 -37.32
CA LEU A 249 -61.56 -37.17 -36.43
C LEU A 249 -63.01 -37.62 -36.21
N PRO A 250 -63.46 -37.83 -34.95
CA PRO A 250 -64.84 -38.23 -34.71
C PRO A 250 -65.81 -37.16 -35.23
N GLU A 251 -66.92 -37.61 -35.82
CA GLU A 251 -67.87 -36.82 -36.61
C GLU A 251 -68.81 -35.93 -35.77
N TRP A 252 -68.34 -35.45 -34.61
CA TRP A 252 -69.03 -34.45 -33.80
C TRP A 252 -68.28 -33.11 -33.93
N GLY A 253 -68.99 -32.05 -34.34
CA GLY A 253 -68.43 -30.69 -34.45
C GLY A 253 -68.58 -30.02 -35.82
N LYS A 254 -69.20 -30.66 -36.82
CA LYS A 254 -69.39 -30.07 -38.17
C LYS A 254 -70.73 -29.36 -38.37
N GLU A 255 -71.20 -28.52 -37.44
CA GLU A 255 -72.37 -27.66 -37.73
C GLU A 255 -72.24 -26.24 -37.11
N GLN A 256 -72.28 -25.25 -38.01
CA GLN A 256 -72.44 -23.78 -37.89
C GLN A 256 -72.33 -23.06 -36.52
N GLY A 257 -71.24 -22.27 -36.34
CA GLY A 257 -71.04 -21.14 -35.38
C GLY A 257 -71.05 -21.50 -33.88
N ASP A 258 -70.35 -20.87 -32.93
CA ASP A 258 -69.33 -19.83 -32.83
C ASP A 258 -68.03 -20.45 -32.25
N TYR A 259 -66.89 -20.29 -32.92
CA TYR A 259 -65.66 -21.04 -32.65
C TYR A 259 -64.96 -20.70 -31.32
N LEU A 260 -64.59 -21.71 -30.53
CA LEU A 260 -63.61 -21.60 -29.44
C LEU A 260 -62.20 -21.86 -29.98
N LYS A 261 -61.53 -20.80 -30.45
CA LYS A 261 -60.16 -20.88 -30.98
C LYS A 261 -59.12 -20.79 -29.85
N ALA A 262 -58.59 -21.93 -29.41
CA ALA A 262 -57.43 -21.95 -28.52
C ALA A 262 -56.15 -21.66 -29.33
N ILE A 263 -55.84 -20.38 -29.55
CA ILE A 263 -54.55 -19.99 -30.11
C ILE A 263 -53.51 -19.98 -28.99
N LEU A 264 -52.69 -21.03 -28.92
CA LEU A 264 -51.47 -21.02 -28.11
C LEU A 264 -50.41 -20.17 -28.84
N LYS A 265 -50.54 -18.85 -28.74
CA LYS A 265 -49.46 -17.93 -29.07
C LYS A 265 -48.58 -17.80 -27.83
N GLY A 266 -47.33 -18.29 -27.92
CA GLY A 266 -46.29 -17.74 -27.06
C GLY A 266 -46.27 -16.22 -27.29
N GLY A 267 -46.28 -15.42 -26.22
CA GLY A 267 -46.27 -13.97 -26.37
C GLY A 267 -45.10 -13.54 -27.25
N GLU A 268 -45.34 -12.64 -28.21
CA GLU A 268 -44.28 -12.09 -29.06
C GLU A 268 -43.35 -11.12 -28.29
N GLU A 269 -43.80 -10.71 -27.10
CA GLU A 269 -43.07 -9.82 -26.21
C GLU A 269 -41.90 -10.55 -25.53
N PRO A 270 -40.66 -10.05 -25.67
CA PRO A 270 -39.50 -10.63 -25.01
C PRO A 270 -39.62 -10.51 -23.48
N ILE A 271 -39.15 -11.54 -22.79
CA ILE A 271 -39.00 -11.50 -21.33
C ILE A 271 -37.61 -10.95 -20.97
N ASN A 272 -37.55 -10.14 -19.90
CA ASN A 272 -36.29 -9.65 -19.36
C ASN A 272 -35.56 -10.79 -18.62
N ASN A 273 -34.33 -11.08 -19.05
CA ASN A 273 -33.46 -12.10 -18.46
C ASN A 273 -32.37 -11.49 -17.56
N ILE A 274 -32.40 -10.17 -17.31
CA ILE A 274 -31.49 -9.52 -16.35
C ILE A 274 -31.92 -9.82 -14.92
N GLN A 275 -31.02 -10.47 -14.17
CA GLN A 275 -31.16 -10.63 -12.72
C GLN A 275 -30.97 -9.30 -11.98
N PRO A 276 -31.58 -9.09 -10.81
CA PRO A 276 -31.34 -7.90 -9.99
C PRO A 276 -29.83 -7.63 -9.80
N SER A 277 -29.36 -6.49 -10.32
CA SER A 277 -27.93 -6.17 -10.44
C SER A 277 -27.66 -4.72 -10.04
N ARG A 278 -26.47 -4.44 -9.50
CA ARG A 278 -25.97 -3.08 -9.24
C ARG A 278 -24.99 -2.68 -10.35
N ILE A 279 -25.19 -1.49 -10.91
CA ILE A 279 -24.29 -0.95 -11.94
C ILE A 279 -23.04 -0.41 -11.24
N VAL A 280 -21.90 -0.98 -11.58
CA VAL A 280 -20.57 -0.60 -11.10
C VAL A 280 -19.61 -0.56 -12.29
N LYS A 281 -18.50 0.15 -12.15
CA LYS A 281 -17.39 0.10 -13.11
C LYS A 281 -16.47 -1.06 -12.77
N PHE A 282 -15.78 -1.58 -13.79
CA PHE A 282 -14.61 -2.42 -13.60
C PHE A 282 -13.37 -1.58 -13.91
N ILE A 283 -12.34 -1.71 -13.10
CA ILE A 283 -11.04 -1.06 -13.31
C ILE A 283 -9.93 -2.11 -13.35
N ARG A 284 -8.90 -1.87 -14.18
CA ARG A 284 -7.74 -2.75 -14.34
C ARG A 284 -6.48 -2.04 -13.88
N PHE A 285 -5.66 -2.72 -13.07
CA PHE A 285 -4.37 -2.19 -12.66
C PHE A 285 -3.33 -2.31 -13.79
N VAL A 286 -2.68 -1.20 -14.14
CA VAL A 286 -1.68 -1.09 -15.21
C VAL A 286 -0.27 -0.76 -14.70
N GLY A 287 -0.12 -0.49 -13.39
CA GLY A 287 1.16 -0.13 -12.76
C GLY A 287 1.26 1.38 -12.50
N PHE A 288 2.14 1.74 -11.56
CA PHE A 288 2.51 3.13 -11.28
C PHE A 288 3.60 3.60 -12.25
#